data_AF-A0A923B7X9-F1
#
_entry.id   AF-A0A923B7X9-F1
#
_cell.length_a   1.000
_cell.length_b   1.000
_cell.length_c   1.000
_cell.angle_alpha   90.00
_cell.angle_beta   90.00
_cell.angle_gamma   90.00
#
_symmetry.space_group_name_H-M   'P 1'
#
loop_
_entity.id
_entity.type
_entity.pdbx_description
1 polymer ?
#
loop_
_entity_poly.entity_id
_entity_poly.type
_entity_poly.pdbx_seq_one_letter_code
_entity_poly.pdbx_strand_id
1 'polypeptide(L)'
;MADRGNHMIVDDVFFDSEDTEYRQLLGQFDFRLIGLFAPLDVVRNRELARGDREVGLAQGQFERVHKGRTYDLEVDTSQAPPDAIARNICEAFGL
;
A
#
# COMPACT_ATOMS: atom_id res chain seq x y z
N MET A 1 11.55 3.10 16.42
CA MET A 1 11.59 1.64 16.13
C MET A 1 12.61 1.35 15.04
N ALA A 2 12.53 2.03 13.89
CA ALA A 2 13.56 1.99 12.85
C ALA A 2 14.98 2.33 13.35
N ASP A 3 15.15 3.36 14.19
CA ASP A 3 16.44 3.72 14.81
C ASP A 3 17.08 2.64 15.69
N ARG A 4 16.34 1.57 16.01
CA ARG A 4 16.86 0.42 16.76
C ARG A 4 17.37 -0.71 15.84
N GLY A 5 17.38 -0.51 14.52
CA GLY A 5 17.81 -1.49 13.54
C GLY A 5 16.75 -2.54 13.20
N ASN A 6 15.47 -2.27 13.49
CA ASN A 6 14.39 -3.20 13.18
C ASN A 6 13.92 -3.03 11.73
N HIS A 7 13.74 -4.14 11.01
CA HIS A 7 13.02 -4.17 9.74
C HIS A 7 11.52 -4.04 10.00
N MET A 8 10.86 -3.13 9.29
CA MET A 8 9.46 -2.79 9.51
C MET A 8 8.66 -2.86 8.22
N ILE A 9 7.45 -3.43 8.32
CA ILE A 9 6.41 -3.36 7.28
C ILE A 9 5.25 -2.60 7.89
N VAL A 10 4.79 -1.57 7.21
CA VAL A 10 3.67 -0.72 7.64
C VAL A 10 2.63 -0.73 6.52
N ASP A 11 1.39 -1.07 6.88
CA ASP A 11 0.20 -0.96 6.03
C ASP A 11 -0.57 0.28 6.50
N ASP A 12 -0.75 1.25 5.61
CA ASP A 12 -1.41 2.52 5.91
C ASP A 12 -2.25 2.99 4.73
N VAL A 13 -3.30 3.76 5.04
CA VAL A 13 -4.19 4.37 4.06
C VAL A 13 -4.00 5.88 4.13
N PHE A 14 -3.15 6.40 3.25
CA PHE A 14 -2.84 7.82 3.27
C PHE A 14 -4.03 8.69 2.82
N PHE A 15 -4.29 9.76 3.57
CA PHE A 15 -5.12 10.88 3.16
C PHE A 15 -4.24 12.12 2.96
N ASP A 16 -4.64 13.00 2.03
CA ASP A 16 -3.94 14.25 1.75
C ASP A 16 -2.42 14.05 1.52
N SER A 17 -1.57 14.81 2.20
CA SER A 17 -0.10 14.84 2.01
C SER A 17 0.70 14.02 3.04
N GLU A 18 0.08 13.03 3.69
CA GLU A 18 0.73 12.22 4.74
C GLU A 18 2.00 11.51 4.25
N ASP A 19 2.07 11.13 2.98
CA ASP A 19 3.26 10.49 2.40
C ASP A 19 4.52 11.37 2.48
N THR A 20 4.35 12.70 2.49
CA THR A 20 5.45 13.66 2.65
C THR A 20 6.08 13.56 4.04
N GLU A 21 5.26 13.39 5.08
CA GLU A 21 5.74 13.24 6.45
C GLU A 21 6.52 11.93 6.61
N TYR A 22 6.01 10.83 6.05
CA TYR A 22 6.72 9.55 6.01
C TYR A 22 8.09 9.68 5.32
N ARG A 23 8.14 10.36 4.17
CA ARG A 23 9.40 10.59 3.44
C ARG A 23 10.39 11.43 4.25
N GLN A 24 9.91 12.45 4.97
CA GLN A 24 10.77 13.29 5.81
C GLN A 24 11.32 12.53 7.01
N LEU A 25 10.49 11.74 7.69
CA LEU A 25 10.87 11.02 8.90
C LEU A 25 11.70 9.76 8.60
N LEU A 26 11.35 9.02 7.54
CA LEU A 26 11.94 7.72 7.25
C LEU A 26 12.96 7.74 6.12
N GLY A 27 13.11 8.85 5.38
CA GLY A 27 14.05 8.95 4.26
C GLY A 27 15.53 8.82 4.66
N GLN A 28 15.85 8.86 5.94
CA GLN A 28 17.19 8.57 6.47
C GLN A 28 17.50 7.06 6.56
N PHE A 29 16.51 6.19 6.37
CA PHE A 29 16.66 4.73 6.33
C PHE A 29 16.49 4.21 4.90
N ASP A 30 16.66 2.88 4.71
CA ASP A 30 16.22 2.21 3.47
C ASP A 30 14.68 2.13 3.45
N PHE A 31 14.07 3.25 3.12
CA PHE A 31 12.62 3.44 3.09
C PHE A 31 12.09 3.23 1.67
N ARG A 32 11.06 2.38 1.55
CA ARG A 32 10.37 2.07 0.29
C ARG A 32 8.87 2.30 0.47
N LEU A 33 8.28 3.04 -0.45
CA LEU A 33 6.85 3.25 -0.53
C LEU A 33 6.25 2.45 -1.67
N ILE A 34 5.35 1.52 -1.35
CA ILE A 34 4.75 0.59 -2.32
C ILE A 34 3.27 0.94 -2.47
N GLY A 35 2.83 1.18 -3.71
CA GLY A 35 1.44 1.45 -4.04
C GLY A 35 0.72 0.16 -4.40
N LEU A 36 -0.35 -0.18 -3.68
CA LEU A 36 -1.18 -1.34 -3.98
C LEU A 36 -2.46 -0.91 -4.68
N PHE A 37 -2.62 -1.34 -5.93
CA PHE A 37 -3.75 -1.01 -6.79
C PHE A 37 -4.61 -2.24 -7.07
N ALA A 38 -5.85 -2.00 -7.46
CA ALA A 38 -6.73 -2.97 -8.10
C ALA A 38 -7.90 -2.21 -8.73
N PRO A 39 -8.59 -2.76 -9.75
CA PRO A 39 -9.83 -2.20 -10.25
C PRO A 39 -10.89 -2.02 -9.15
N LEU A 40 -11.70 -0.95 -9.21
CA LEU A 40 -12.70 -0.61 -8.19
C LEU A 40 -13.71 -1.74 -7.93
N ASP A 41 -14.13 -2.44 -8.97
CA ASP A 41 -15.02 -3.60 -8.88
C ASP A 41 -14.38 -4.75 -8.09
N VAL A 42 -13.08 -5.00 -8.30
CA VAL A 42 -12.33 -6.00 -7.53
C VAL A 42 -12.26 -5.61 -6.05
N VAL A 43 -11.94 -4.35 -5.73
CA VAL A 43 -11.85 -3.88 -4.34
C VAL A 43 -13.22 -3.94 -3.65
N ARG A 44 -14.30 -3.55 -4.34
CA ARG A 44 -15.67 -3.67 -3.82
C ARG A 44 -16.08 -5.11 -3.57
N ASN A 45 -15.78 -6.02 -4.49
CA ASN A 45 -16.08 -7.45 -4.31
C ASN A 45 -15.34 -8.02 -3.10
N ARG A 46 -14.08 -7.60 -2.88
CA ARG A 46 -13.30 -7.98 -1.69
C ARG A 46 -13.88 -7.40 -0.40
N GLU A 47 -14.32 -6.15 -0.40
CA GLU A 47 -15.00 -5.51 0.74
C GLU A 47 -16.26 -6.29 1.13
N LEU A 48 -17.12 -6.61 0.16
CA LEU A 48 -18.32 -7.41 0.37
C LEU A 48 -18.01 -8.81 0.91
N ALA A 49 -16.97 -9.46 0.37
CA ALA A 49 -16.57 -10.80 0.78
C ALA A 49 -15.99 -10.86 2.20
N ARG A 50 -15.37 -9.79 2.71
CA ARG A 50 -14.85 -9.75 4.09
C ARG A 50 -15.97 -9.76 5.12
N GLY A 51 -17.07 -9.04 4.86
CA GLY A 51 -18.26 -9.02 5.70
C GLY A 51 -18.07 -8.45 7.11
N ASP A 52 -16.91 -7.85 7.42
CA ASP A 52 -16.52 -7.35 8.74
C ASP A 52 -16.47 -5.81 8.82
N ARG A 53 -16.85 -5.11 7.75
CA ARG A 53 -16.78 -3.64 7.62
C ARG A 53 -18.04 -3.06 6.99
N GLU A 54 -18.30 -1.77 7.25
CA GLU A 54 -19.31 -1.02 6.51
C GLU A 54 -18.94 -0.96 5.03
N VAL A 55 -19.91 -1.26 4.18
CA VAL A 55 -19.76 -1.20 2.72
C VAL A 55 -19.67 0.25 2.27
N GLY A 56 -18.72 0.56 1.40
CA GLY A 56 -18.54 1.90 0.82
C GLY A 56 -17.18 2.54 1.09
N LEU A 57 -16.35 1.96 1.95
CA LEU A 57 -14.98 2.42 2.19
C LEU A 57 -14.14 2.32 0.91
N ALA A 58 -14.26 1.19 0.20
CA ALA A 58 -13.58 0.96 -1.08
C ALA A 58 -13.84 2.11 -2.06
N GLN A 59 -15.09 2.52 -2.21
CA GLN A 59 -15.47 3.61 -3.11
C GLN A 59 -14.99 4.98 -2.61
N GLY A 60 -15.11 5.24 -1.31
CA GLY A 60 -14.69 6.53 -0.72
C GLY A 60 -13.18 6.77 -0.78
N GLN A 61 -12.39 5.70 -0.81
CA GLN A 61 -10.93 5.75 -0.80
C GLN A 61 -10.32 5.73 -2.21
N PHE A 62 -10.92 5.00 -3.15
CA PHE A 62 -10.36 4.67 -4.47
C PHE A 62 -9.65 5.84 -5.19
N GLU A 63 -10.35 6.96 -5.37
CA GLU A 63 -9.85 8.13 -6.11
C GLU A 63 -8.90 9.03 -5.31
N ARG A 64 -8.82 8.83 -4.00
CA ARG A 64 -8.14 9.73 -3.07
C ARG A 64 -6.81 9.16 -2.61
N VAL A 65 -6.75 7.86 -2.35
CA VAL A 65 -5.62 7.21 -1.67
C VAL A 65 -4.39 6.96 -2.56
N HIS A 66 -4.43 7.35 -3.83
CA HIS A 66 -3.22 7.37 -4.67
C HIS A 66 -3.00 8.71 -5.37
N LYS A 67 -3.90 9.69 -5.16
CA LYS A 67 -3.90 10.94 -5.92
C LYS A 67 -2.65 11.76 -5.64
N GLY A 68 -1.87 12.04 -6.68
CA GLY A 68 -0.67 12.88 -6.61
C GLY A 68 0.51 12.21 -5.89
N ARG A 69 0.48 10.88 -5.72
CA ARG A 69 1.52 10.14 -5.01
C ARG A 69 2.51 9.49 -5.97
N THR A 70 3.74 9.37 -5.51
CA THR A 70 4.81 8.66 -6.19
C THR A 70 5.21 7.46 -5.34
N TYR A 71 5.30 6.29 -5.96
CA TYR A 71 5.71 5.05 -5.32
C TYR A 71 7.05 4.58 -5.88
N ASP A 72 7.82 3.86 -5.06
CA ASP A 72 9.03 3.16 -5.50
C ASP A 72 8.67 1.89 -6.29
N LEU A 73 7.49 1.31 -6.01
CA LEU A 73 6.90 0.20 -6.76
C LEU A 73 5.37 0.29 -6.72
N GLU A 74 4.73 0.11 -7.87
CA GLU A 74 3.28 -0.02 -7.98
C GLU A 74 2.91 -1.46 -8.31
N VAL A 75 1.93 -2.03 -7.60
CA VAL A 75 1.51 -3.41 -7.75
C VAL A 75 0.01 -3.50 -7.96
N ASP A 76 -0.41 -4.13 -9.06
CA ASP A 76 -1.80 -4.50 -9.28
C ASP A 76 -2.10 -5.83 -8.56
N THR A 77 -2.81 -5.71 -7.44
CA THR A 77 -3.21 -6.83 -6.59
C THR A 77 -4.31 -7.69 -7.20
N SER A 78 -4.87 -7.33 -8.36
CA SER A 78 -5.85 -8.15 -9.08
C SER A 78 -5.23 -9.24 -9.96
N GLN A 79 -3.92 -9.14 -10.26
CA GLN A 79 -3.24 -10.02 -11.21
C GLN A 79 -2.68 -11.32 -10.59
N ALA A 80 -2.48 -11.34 -9.27
CA ALA A 80 -1.78 -12.43 -8.60
C ALA A 80 -2.24 -12.61 -7.14
N PRO A 81 -2.04 -13.81 -6.55
CA PRO A 81 -2.32 -14.02 -5.13
C PRO A 81 -1.31 -13.27 -4.23
N PRO A 82 -1.66 -13.00 -2.95
CA PRO A 82 -0.82 -12.19 -2.05
C PRO A 82 0.61 -12.71 -1.85
N ASP A 83 0.81 -14.03 -1.84
CA ASP A 83 2.13 -14.65 -1.67
C ASP A 83 3.03 -14.43 -2.89
N ALA A 84 2.46 -14.46 -4.10
CA ALA A 84 3.19 -14.12 -5.33
C ALA A 84 3.53 -12.63 -5.37
N ILE A 85 2.61 -11.77 -4.96
CA ILE A 85 2.86 -10.32 -4.86
C ILE A 85 3.99 -10.03 -3.87
N ALA A 86 3.97 -10.65 -2.69
CA ALA A 86 5.03 -10.47 -1.69
C ALA A 86 6.40 -10.89 -2.23
N ARG A 87 6.48 -12.03 -2.93
CA ARG A 87 7.73 -12.46 -3.60
C ARG A 87 8.22 -11.43 -4.63
N ASN A 88 7.33 -10.92 -5.47
CA ASN A 88 7.68 -9.91 -6.47
C ASN A 88 8.23 -8.63 -5.82
N ILE A 89 7.66 -8.21 -4.67
CA ILE A 89 8.14 -7.05 -3.92
C ILE A 89 9.56 -7.32 -3.37
N CYS A 90 9.81 -8.49 -2.79
CA CYS A 90 11.16 -8.83 -2.31
C CYS A 90 12.17 -8.84 -3.46
N GLU A 91 11.84 -9.46 -4.59
CA GLU A 91 12.70 -9.51 -5.77
C GLU A 91 13.01 -8.11 -6.33
N ALA A 92 12.01 -7.22 -6.37
CA ALA A 92 12.19 -5.85 -6.87
C ALA A 92 13.18 -5.03 -6.03
N PHE A 93 13.34 -5.35 -4.74
CA PHE A 93 14.23 -4.65 -3.82
C PHE A 93 15.47 -5.46 -3.39
N GLY A 94 15.64 -6.69 -3.90
CA GLY A 94 16.77 -7.55 -3.57
C GLY A 94 16.79 -8.02 -2.11
N LEU A 95 15.61 -8.27 -1.53
CA LEU A 95 15.41 -8.74 -0.16
C LEU A 95 15.44 -10.27 -0.03
#